data_AF-A0A520IC10-F1
#
_entry.id   AF-A0A520IC10-F1
#
_cell.length_a   1.000
_cell.length_b   1.000
_cell.length_c   1.000
_cell.angle_alpha   90.00
_cell.angle_beta   90.00
_cell.angle_gamma   90.00
#
_symmetry.space_group_name_H-M   'P 1'
#
loop_
_entity.id
_entity.type
_entity.pdbx_description
1 polymer ?
#
loop_
_entity_poly.entity_id
_entity_poly.type
_entity_poly.pdbx_seq_one_letter_code
_entity_poly.pdbx_strand_id
1 'polypeptide(L)'
;MAAAVTAHADLRVGPELRAICAERDVAFIVNDDIGLAKRLDADGVHLGQDDGDPREARAQLGPNAQIGVSCHGSRHLAMEAGEAGADYVAFGAFYPTTTKVATHTA
;
A
#
# COMPACT_ATOMS: atom_id res chain seq x y z
N MET A 1 17.39 -6.55 6.18
CA MET A 1 16.44 -7.43 6.89
C MET A 1 15.29 -6.55 7.37
N ALA A 2 14.22 -6.43 6.60
CA ALA A 2 12.98 -5.85 7.11
C ALA A 2 12.43 -6.83 8.15
N ALA A 3 12.11 -6.33 9.33
CA ALA A 3 11.47 -7.13 10.35
C ALA A 3 10.12 -7.60 9.78
N ALA A 4 10.00 -8.88 9.50
CA ALA A 4 8.71 -9.52 9.30
C ALA A 4 7.96 -9.40 10.62
N VAL A 5 7.22 -8.31 10.78
CA VAL A 5 6.18 -8.23 11.78
C VAL A 5 5.17 -9.30 11.37
N THR A 6 5.12 -10.37 12.15
CA THR A 6 4.25 -11.52 11.88
C THR A 6 2.81 -11.03 11.74
N ALA A 7 2.05 -11.51 10.75
CA ALA A 7 0.65 -11.11 10.46
C ALA A 7 -0.30 -11.06 11.68
N HIS A 8 0.06 -11.74 12.78
CA HIS A 8 -0.65 -11.69 14.06
C HIS A 8 -0.49 -10.38 14.86
N ALA A 9 0.64 -9.67 14.73
CA ALA A 9 0.87 -8.41 15.42
C ALA A 9 0.12 -7.26 14.75
N ASP A 10 0.02 -7.27 13.43
CA ASP A 10 -0.70 -6.22 12.69
C ASP A 10 -2.22 -6.30 12.91
N LEU A 11 -2.76 -7.51 13.06
CA LEU A 11 -4.17 -7.71 13.45
C LEU A 11 -4.45 -7.29 14.90
N ARG A 12 -3.43 -7.20 15.77
CA ARG A 12 -3.60 -6.70 17.13
C ARG A 12 -3.74 -5.18 17.17
N VAL A 13 -2.92 -4.45 16.42
CA VAL A 13 -2.85 -2.97 16.49
C VAL A 13 -3.65 -2.28 15.40
N GLY A 14 -3.87 -2.95 14.27
CA GLY A 14 -4.59 -2.41 13.11
C GLY A 14 -5.97 -1.85 13.44
N PRO A 15 -6.84 -2.56 14.19
CA PRO A 15 -8.16 -2.04 14.54
C PRO A 15 -8.11 -0.76 15.38
N GLU A 16 -7.15 -0.65 16.31
CA GLU A 16 -6.96 0.54 17.14
C GLU A 16 -6.49 1.73 16.29
N LEU A 17 -5.54 1.51 15.38
CA LEU A 17 -5.07 2.55 14.45
C LEU A 17 -6.17 3.00 13.50
N ARG A 18 -6.94 2.07 12.95
CA ARG A 18 -8.09 2.39 12.09
C ARG A 18 -9.12 3.24 12.83
N ALA A 19 -9.44 2.90 14.08
CA ALA A 19 -10.37 3.70 14.88
C ALA A 19 -9.86 5.13 15.09
N ILE A 20 -8.57 5.30 15.43
CA ILE A 20 -7.92 6.61 15.59
C ILE A 20 -7.99 7.44 14.29
N CYS A 21 -7.76 6.79 13.13
CA CYS A 21 -7.87 7.41 11.81
C CYS A 21 -9.32 7.85 11.52
N ALA A 22 -10.29 6.97 11.74
CA ALA A 22 -11.71 7.24 11.52
C ALA A 22 -12.24 8.38 12.40
N GLU A 23 -11.85 8.45 13.67
CA GLU A 23 -12.19 9.56 14.58
C GLU A 23 -11.71 10.93 14.09
N ARG A 24 -10.71 10.93 13.21
CA ARG A 24 -10.07 12.15 12.68
C ARG A 24 -10.41 12.41 11.22
N ASP A 25 -11.30 11.61 10.63
CA ASP A 25 -11.66 11.68 9.20
C ASP A 25 -10.42 11.57 8.29
N VAL A 26 -9.50 10.66 8.65
CA VAL A 26 -8.27 10.37 7.91
C VAL A 26 -8.31 8.93 7.42
N ALA A 27 -7.88 8.70 6.18
CA ALA A 27 -7.82 7.36 5.59
C ALA A 27 -6.77 6.47 6.27
N PHE A 28 -7.13 5.22 6.51
CA PHE A 28 -6.25 4.16 6.98
C PHE A 28 -5.87 3.22 5.81
N ILE A 29 -4.63 3.33 5.33
CA ILE A 29 -4.10 2.55 4.21
C ILE A 29 -3.10 1.50 4.72
N VAL A 30 -3.30 0.26 4.33
CA VAL A 30 -2.39 -0.85 4.67
C VAL A 30 -1.32 -1.00 3.61
N ASN A 31 -0.08 -1.29 4.01
CA ASN A 31 1.02 -1.51 3.08
C ASN A 31 1.13 -3.00 2.72
N ASP A 32 1.45 -3.29 1.46
CA ASP A 32 1.88 -4.57 0.87
C ASP A 32 0.91 -5.77 0.94
N ASP A 33 -0.05 -5.83 1.87
CA ASP A 33 -0.91 -7.00 2.07
C ASP A 33 -2.39 -6.67 1.84
N ILE A 34 -2.90 -7.05 0.66
CA ILE A 34 -4.31 -6.93 0.27
C ILE A 34 -5.23 -7.69 1.24
N GLY A 35 -4.81 -8.89 1.69
CA GLY A 35 -5.59 -9.71 2.60
C GLY A 35 -5.67 -9.12 4.01
N LEU A 36 -4.60 -8.49 4.47
CA LEU A 36 -4.59 -7.73 5.72
C LEU A 36 -5.48 -6.49 5.62
N ALA A 37 -5.37 -5.71 4.53
CA ALA A 37 -6.25 -4.57 4.27
C ALA A 37 -7.73 -4.98 4.35
N LYS A 38 -8.09 -6.11 3.73
CA LYS A 38 -9.44 -6.66 3.79
C LYS A 38 -9.86 -7.08 5.19
N ARG A 39 -9.01 -7.80 5.92
CA ARG A 39 -9.30 -8.25 7.30
C ARG A 39 -9.46 -7.10 8.28
N LEU A 40 -8.73 -6.00 8.07
CA LEU A 40 -8.79 -4.80 8.88
C LEU A 40 -9.90 -3.82 8.47
N ASP A 41 -10.63 -4.10 7.38
CA ASP A 41 -11.59 -3.16 6.80
C ASP A 41 -10.96 -1.78 6.54
N ALA A 42 -9.73 -1.81 5.99
CA ALA A 42 -8.96 -0.62 5.68
C ALA A 42 -9.58 0.15 4.51
N ASP A 43 -9.35 1.47 4.49
CA ASP A 43 -9.84 2.33 3.41
C ASP A 43 -9.10 2.06 2.08
N GLY A 44 -7.98 1.35 2.14
CA GLY A 44 -7.20 1.03 0.95
C GLY A 44 -5.91 0.27 1.22
N VAL A 45 -5.14 0.09 0.15
CA VAL A 45 -3.84 -0.59 0.17
C VAL A 45 -2.81 0.15 -0.67
N HIS A 46 -1.55 0.12 -0.25
CA HIS A 46 -0.40 0.55 -1.05
C HIS A 46 0.45 -0.67 -1.41
N LEU A 47 0.75 -0.85 -2.70
CA LEU A 47 1.51 -1.99 -3.22
C LEU A 47 2.84 -1.55 -3.80
N GLY A 48 3.91 -2.23 -3.40
CA GLY A 48 5.15 -2.28 -4.18
C GLY A 48 5.02 -3.21 -5.39
N GLN A 49 6.13 -3.37 -6.11
CA GLN A 49 6.15 -4.13 -7.37
C GLN A 49 5.98 -5.65 -7.17
N ASP A 50 6.28 -6.15 -5.97
CA ASP A 50 6.24 -7.58 -5.65
C ASP A 50 5.05 -7.95 -4.73
N ASP A 51 4.17 -6.98 -4.42
CA ASP A 51 3.18 -7.09 -3.35
C ASP A 51 1.75 -7.42 -3.86
N GLY A 52 1.58 -7.58 -5.18
CA GLY A 52 0.31 -7.96 -5.81
C GLY A 52 -0.10 -7.06 -6.98
N ASP A 53 -1.22 -7.37 -7.63
CA ASP A 53 -1.76 -6.60 -8.76
C ASP A 53 -2.88 -5.64 -8.29
N PRO A 54 -2.87 -4.35 -8.70
CA PRO A 54 -3.95 -3.40 -8.39
C PRO A 54 -5.36 -3.87 -8.76
N ARG A 55 -5.50 -4.64 -9.84
CA ARG A 55 -6.76 -5.24 -10.28
C ARG A 55 -7.26 -6.28 -9.29
N GLU A 56 -6.34 -7.07 -8.72
CA GLU A 56 -6.67 -8.02 -7.66
C GLU A 56 -7.10 -7.28 -6.39
N ALA A 57 -6.35 -6.25 -5.99
CA ALA A 57 -6.73 -5.41 -4.86
C ALA A 57 -8.14 -4.82 -5.03
N ARG A 58 -8.44 -4.29 -6.22
CA ARG A 58 -9.78 -3.78 -6.56
C ARG A 58 -10.86 -4.85 -6.46
N ALA A 59 -10.61 -6.05 -6.97
CA ALA A 59 -11.55 -7.17 -6.90
C ALA A 59 -11.80 -7.63 -5.46
N GLN A 60 -10.78 -7.60 -4.60
CA GLN A 60 -10.87 -8.09 -3.22
C GLN A 60 -11.44 -7.08 -2.24
N LEU A 61 -11.11 -5.79 -2.40
CA LEU A 61 -11.45 -4.69 -1.48
C LEU A 61 -12.68 -3.88 -1.94
N GLY A 62 -13.05 -3.99 -3.21
CA GLY A 62 -14.24 -3.34 -3.75
C GLY A 62 -13.97 -1.98 -4.40
N PRO A 63 -15.01 -1.36 -4.97
CA PRO A 63 -14.89 -0.19 -5.84
C PRO A 63 -14.48 1.10 -5.12
N ASN A 64 -14.63 1.16 -3.79
CA ASN A 64 -14.36 2.37 -3.02
C ASN A 64 -12.98 2.39 -2.35
N ALA A 65 -12.24 1.27 -2.38
CA ALA A 65 -10.92 1.19 -1.76
C ALA A 65 -9.92 2.10 -2.49
N GLN A 66 -9.05 2.79 -1.75
CA GLN A 66 -7.95 3.56 -2.32
C GLN A 66 -6.74 2.65 -2.60
N ILE A 67 -6.33 2.55 -3.86
CA ILE A 67 -5.26 1.65 -4.30
C ILE A 67 -4.06 2.48 -4.76
N GLY A 68 -2.95 2.33 -4.06
CA GLY A 68 -1.68 2.99 -4.38
C GLY A 68 -0.65 2.04 -4.95
N VAL A 69 0.21 2.53 -5.84
CA VAL A 69 1.34 1.75 -6.38
C VAL A 69 2.64 2.53 -6.33
N SER A 70 3.71 1.90 -5.85
CA SER A 70 5.07 2.46 -5.93
C SER A 70 5.66 2.28 -7.32
N CYS A 71 5.87 3.35 -8.08
CA CYS A 71 6.35 3.35 -9.48
C CYS A 71 7.82 3.78 -9.63
N HIS A 72 8.50 4.03 -8.52
CA HIS A 72 9.93 4.29 -8.46
C HIS A 72 10.31 5.57 -9.23
N GLY A 73 11.24 5.52 -10.18
CA GLY A 73 11.48 6.59 -11.18
C GLY A 73 10.78 6.39 -12.52
N SER A 74 9.98 5.33 -12.65
CA SER A 74 9.51 4.87 -13.95
C SER A 74 8.15 5.46 -14.30
N ARG A 75 8.14 6.34 -15.30
CA ARG A 75 6.89 6.81 -15.91
C ARG A 75 6.09 5.66 -16.55
N HIS A 76 6.77 4.64 -17.08
CA HIS A 76 6.09 3.49 -17.68
C HIS A 76 5.29 2.70 -16.64
N LEU A 77 5.90 2.39 -15.49
CA LEU A 77 5.21 1.71 -14.39
C LEU A 77 4.02 2.53 -13.87
N ALA A 78 4.15 3.86 -13.83
CA ALA A 78 3.03 4.73 -13.44
C ALA A 78 1.85 4.67 -14.41
N MET A 79 2.12 4.58 -15.72
CA MET A 79 1.07 4.40 -16.72
C MET A 79 0.40 3.04 -16.58
N GLU A 80 1.17 1.96 -16.44
CA GLU A 80 0.64 0.61 -16.26
C GLU A 80 -0.20 0.47 -14.99
N ALA A 81 0.24 1.08 -13.88
CA ALA A 81 -0.52 1.12 -12.63
C ALA A 81 -1.87 1.85 -12.80
N GLY A 82 -1.86 2.99 -13.50
CA GLY A 82 -3.10 3.73 -13.81
C GLY A 82 -4.06 2.91 -14.69
N GLU A 83 -3.54 2.23 -15.73
CA GLU A 83 -4.33 1.32 -16.57
C GLU A 83 -4.86 0.10 -15.80
N ALA A 84 -4.14 -0.33 -14.76
CA ALA A 84 -4.57 -1.38 -13.84
C ALA A 84 -5.63 -0.90 -12.81
N GLY A 85 -5.91 0.41 -12.75
CA GLY A 85 -6.94 0.97 -11.87
C GLY A 85 -6.45 1.44 -10.50
N ALA A 86 -5.15 1.75 -10.38
CA ALA A 86 -4.62 2.44 -9.20
C ALA A 86 -5.20 3.86 -9.10
N ASP A 87 -5.54 4.27 -7.88
CA ASP A 87 -6.06 5.61 -7.57
C ASP A 87 -4.92 6.63 -7.39
N TYR A 88 -3.74 6.18 -7.00
CA TYR A 88 -2.54 7.00 -6.93
C TYR A 88 -1.25 6.21 -7.18
N VAL A 89 -0.19 6.92 -7.52
CA VAL A 89 1.15 6.37 -7.72
C VAL A 89 2.19 7.14 -6.90
N ALA A 90 3.21 6.45 -6.43
CA ALA A 90 4.31 7.04 -5.67
C ALA A 90 5.64 6.91 -6.43
N PHE A 91 6.34 8.03 -6.59
CA PHE A 91 7.69 8.06 -7.15
C PHE A 91 8.74 8.16 -6.03
N GLY A 92 9.88 7.49 -6.20
CA GLY A 92 10.97 7.46 -5.22
C GLY A 92 11.88 6.23 -5.33
N ALA A 93 12.88 6.04 -4.47
CA ALA A 93 13.40 7.03 -3.55
C ALA A 93 14.30 8.03 -4.31
N PHE A 94 14.06 9.32 -4.13
CA PHE A 94 14.88 10.37 -4.75
C PHE A 94 16.21 10.58 -4.03
N TYR A 95 16.30 10.19 -2.76
CA TYR A 95 17.48 10.34 -1.91
C TYR A 95 17.80 9.04 -1.18
N PRO A 96 19.08 8.80 -0.85
CA PRO A 96 19.47 7.68 -0.01
C PRO A 96 18.76 7.75 1.34
N THR A 97 18.29 6.60 1.83
CA THR A 97 17.69 6.45 3.14
C THR A 97 18.26 5.22 3.83
N THR A 98 18.34 5.25 5.16
CA THR A 98 18.73 4.10 5.97
C THR A 98 17.54 3.21 6.33
N THR A 99 16.31 3.66 6.07
CA THR A 99 15.08 2.96 6.48
C THR A 99 14.69 1.85 5.50
N LYS A 100 15.08 1.96 4.23
CA LYS A 100 14.88 0.94 3.19
C LYS A 100 16.13 0.85 2.33
N VAL A 101 16.62 -0.36 2.07
CA VAL A 101 17.69 -0.57 1.08
C VAL A 101 17.11 -0.28 -0.29
N ALA A 102 17.46 0.86 -0.87
CA ALA A 102 17.01 1.24 -2.20
C ALA A 102 17.77 0.42 -3.25
N THR A 103 17.07 -0.49 -3.92
CA THR A 103 17.58 -1.19 -5.11
C THR A 103 17.36 -0.39 -6.39
N HIS A 104 16.56 0.67 -6.31
CA HIS A 104 16.17 1.53 -7.42
C HIS A 104 16.03 2.98 -6.93
N THR A 105 16.40 3.92 -7.77
CA THR A 105 16.27 5.36 -7.54
C THR A 105 15.36 5.98 -8.58
N ALA A 106 14.73 7.10 -8.21
CA ALA A 106 13.94 7.89 -9.14
C ALA A 106 14.80 8.76 -10.06
#